data_AF-A0A355BT17-F1
#
_entry.id   AF-A0A355BT17-F1
#
_cell.length_a   1.000
_cell.length_b   1.000
_cell.length_c   1.000
_cell.angle_alpha   90.00
_cell.angle_beta   90.00
_cell.angle_gamma   90.00
#
_symmetry.space_group_name_H-M   'P 1'
#
loop_
_entity.id
_entity.type
_entity.pdbx_description
1 polymer ?
#
loop_
_entity_poly.entity_id
_entity_poly.type
_entity_poly.pdbx_seq_one_letter_code
_entity_poly.pdbx_strand_id
1 'polypeptide(L)'
;MKDITKKYSNGEITIVWKPGLCAHSAICFNGLGEVFHPQTLPWITPEHATTGRIIEQIQKCPSGALSYYRNDEAGQGEVQVDAETIVEPVSNGPLLVYGN
;
A
#
# COMPACT_ATOMS: atom_id res chain seq x y z
N MET A 1 16.68 -2.31 10.84
CA MET A 1 15.34 -2.88 11.12
C MET A 1 15.16 -4.06 10.16
N LYS A 2 14.63 -5.20 10.61
CA LYS A 2 14.53 -6.40 9.75
C LYS A 2 13.49 -6.14 8.65
N ASP A 3 13.81 -6.41 7.39
CA ASP A 3 12.87 -6.35 6.27
C ASP A 3 11.82 -7.46 6.40
N ILE A 4 10.75 -7.17 7.16
CA ILE A 4 9.60 -8.07 7.26
C ILE A 4 8.55 -7.65 6.23
N THR A 5 7.98 -8.63 5.55
CA THR A 5 6.85 -8.45 4.63
C THR A 5 5.73 -9.36 5.10
N LYS A 6 4.53 -8.80 5.31
CA LYS A 6 3.33 -9.56 5.66
C LYS A 6 2.32 -9.47 4.54
N LYS A 7 1.52 -10.53 4.37
CA LYS A 7 0.50 -10.63 3.33
C LYS A 7 -0.85 -10.95 3.96
N TYR A 8 -1.90 -10.28 3.49
CA TYR A 8 -3.28 -10.43 3.96
C TYR A 8 -4.20 -10.48 2.75
N SER A 9 -5.02 -11.52 2.60
CA SER A 9 -5.86 -11.72 1.42
C SER A 9 -7.33 -11.76 1.81
N ASN A 10 -8.20 -11.13 1.02
CA ASN A 10 -9.66 -11.28 1.13
C ASN A 10 -10.23 -12.23 0.04
N GLY A 11 -9.39 -12.95 -0.69
CA GLY A 11 -9.79 -13.79 -1.81
C GLY A 11 -9.67 -13.10 -3.18
N GLU A 12 -10.07 -11.83 -3.30
CA GLU A 12 -9.95 -11.06 -4.55
C GLU A 12 -8.57 -10.41 -4.71
N ILE A 13 -8.05 -9.82 -3.64
CA ILE A 13 -6.73 -9.18 -3.61
C ILE A 13 -5.92 -9.68 -2.43
N THR A 14 -4.59 -9.58 -2.57
CA THR A 14 -3.66 -9.74 -1.45
C THR A 14 -2.98 -8.40 -1.17
N ILE A 15 -3.18 -7.88 0.04
CA ILE A 15 -2.48 -6.72 0.58
C ILE A 15 -1.09 -7.16 1.06
N VAL A 16 -0.06 -6.46 0.58
CA VAL A 16 1.32 -6.60 1.01
C VAL A 16 1.67 -5.42 1.92
N TRP A 17 2.16 -5.74 3.11
CA TRP A 17 2.55 -4.74 4.11
C TRP A 17 4.02 -4.88 4.51
N LYS A 18 4.77 -3.79 4.33
CA LYS A 18 6.20 -3.66 4.63
C LYS A 18 6.42 -2.59 5.72
N PRO A 19 6.41 -2.93 7.02
CA PRO A 19 6.65 -1.97 8.11
C PRO A 19 7.94 -1.19 7.98
N GLY A 20 9.00 -1.79 7.42
CA GLY A 20 10.29 -1.11 7.24
C GLY A 20 10.20 0.15 6.36
N LEU A 21 9.17 0.23 5.50
CA LEU A 21 8.89 1.40 4.66
C LEU A 21 7.82 2.33 5.26
N CYS A 22 7.25 2.03 6.42
CA CYS A 22 6.13 2.80 6.98
C CYS A 22 6.63 4.13 7.57
N ALA A 23 6.16 5.25 7.02
CA ALA A 23 6.43 6.59 7.54
C ALA A 23 5.49 7.03 8.68
N HIS A 24 4.63 6.13 9.18
CA HIS A 24 3.66 6.40 10.26
C HIS A 24 2.74 7.63 10.01
N SER A 25 2.32 7.84 8.77
CA SER A 25 1.46 8.98 8.38
C SER A 25 0.03 8.94 8.96
N ALA A 26 -0.37 7.83 9.59
CA ALA A 26 -1.73 7.58 10.10
C ALA A 26 -2.87 7.57 9.06
N ILE A 27 -2.58 7.87 7.79
CA ILE A 27 -3.61 7.95 6.73
C ILE A 27 -4.37 6.62 6.59
N CYS A 28 -3.65 5.49 6.61
CA CYS A 28 -4.23 4.16 6.41
C CYS A 28 -5.35 3.84 7.41
N PHE A 29 -5.10 3.98 8.71
CA PHE A 29 -6.08 3.66 9.74
C PHE A 29 -7.14 4.75 9.94
N ASN A 30 -6.81 6.02 9.70
CA ASN A 30 -7.79 7.10 9.78
C ASN A 30 -8.82 7.04 8.63
N GLY A 31 -8.40 6.62 7.43
CA GLY A 31 -9.31 6.56 6.27
C GLY A 31 -10.05 5.23 6.10
N LEU A 32 -9.49 4.11 6.61
CA LEU A 32 -10.15 2.80 6.56
C LEU A 32 -9.85 1.99 7.83
N GLY A 33 -10.26 2.54 8.96
CA GLY A 33 -10.06 1.96 10.29
C GLY A 33 -10.85 0.67 10.54
N GLU A 34 -11.67 0.20 9.61
CA GLU A 34 -12.27 -1.14 9.66
C GLU A 34 -11.31 -2.23 9.16
N VAL A 35 -10.30 -1.86 8.35
CA VAL A 35 -9.28 -2.75 7.77
C VAL A 35 -7.92 -2.59 8.41
N PHE A 36 -7.46 -1.36 8.69
CA PHE A 36 -6.11 -1.09 9.20
C PHE A 36 -6.12 -0.73 10.68
N HIS A 37 -5.70 -1.66 11.54
CA HIS A 37 -5.68 -1.54 13.00
C HIS A 37 -4.26 -1.61 13.61
N PRO A 38 -3.49 -0.51 13.67
CA PRO A 38 -2.10 -0.55 14.15
C PRO A 38 -1.95 -0.95 15.63
N GLN A 39 -3.06 -0.94 16.39
CA GLN A 39 -3.09 -1.24 17.82
C GLN A 39 -3.54 -2.67 18.14
N THR A 40 -4.00 -3.44 17.16
CA THR A 40 -4.52 -4.80 17.37
C THR A 40 -3.87 -5.79 16.41
N LEU A 41 -3.92 -7.08 16.79
CA LEU A 41 -3.47 -8.18 15.94
C LEU A 41 -4.67 -9.04 15.55
N PRO A 42 -4.87 -9.34 14.25
CA PRO A 42 -4.08 -8.92 13.10
C PRO A 42 -4.21 -7.41 12.79
N TRP A 43 -3.11 -6.78 12.35
CA TRP A 43 -3.13 -5.36 11.96
C TRP A 43 -4.05 -5.13 10.76
N ILE A 44 -4.04 -6.03 9.78
CA ILE A 44 -4.82 -5.85 8.55
C ILE A 44 -5.91 -6.93 8.49
N THR A 45 -7.17 -6.51 8.42
CA THR A 45 -8.37 -7.35 8.28
C THR A 45 -9.13 -6.98 7.00
N PRO A 46 -8.69 -7.49 5.83
CA PRO A 46 -9.23 -7.08 4.54
C PRO A 46 -10.68 -7.55 4.30
N GLU A 47 -11.25 -8.36 5.19
CA GLU A 47 -12.62 -8.89 5.10
C GLU A 47 -13.68 -7.85 5.47
N HIS A 48 -13.29 -6.75 6.11
CA HIS A 48 -14.22 -5.75 6.67
C HIS A 48 -14.55 -4.60 5.70
N ALA A 49 -13.99 -4.60 4.48
CA ALA A 49 -14.32 -3.61 3.46
C ALA A 49 -14.27 -4.22 2.06
N THR A 50 -14.92 -3.55 1.12
CA THR A 50 -14.86 -3.93 -0.30
C THR A 50 -13.44 -3.74 -0.85
N THR A 51 -13.04 -4.60 -1.79
CA THR A 51 -11.76 -4.51 -2.53
C THR A 51 -11.48 -3.10 -3.07
N GLY A 52 -12.49 -2.42 -3.66
CA GLY A 52 -12.33 -1.06 -4.20
C GLY A 52 -11.88 -0.05 -3.14
N ARG A 53 -12.57 0.01 -2.00
CA ARG A 53 -12.22 0.90 -0.88
C ARG A 53 -10.83 0.60 -0.31
N ILE A 54 -10.44 -0.67 -0.26
CA ILE A 54 -9.11 -1.08 0.18
C ILE A 54 -8.05 -0.54 -0.77
N ILE A 55 -8.24 -0.71 -2.08
CA ILE A 55 -7.31 -0.22 -3.12
C ILE A 55 -7.16 1.30 -3.04
N GLU A 56 -8.28 2.04 -3.02
CA GLU A 56 -8.28 3.50 -2.90
C GLU A 56 -7.52 3.98 -1.66
N GLN A 57 -7.61 3.22 -0.56
CA GLN A 57 -6.92 3.56 0.66
C GLN A 57 -5.42 3.23 0.61
N ILE A 58 -5.05 2.09 0.00
CA ILE A 58 -3.65 1.71 -0.20
C ILE A 58 -2.93 2.76 -1.07
N GLN A 59 -3.58 3.27 -2.11
CA GLN A 59 -3.04 4.33 -2.97
C GLN A 59 -2.74 5.64 -2.25
N LYS A 60 -3.38 5.91 -1.11
CA LYS A 60 -3.10 7.08 -0.27
C LYS A 60 -1.92 6.88 0.66
N CYS A 61 -1.25 5.72 0.65
CA CYS A 61 -0.06 5.47 1.47
C CYS A 61 1.16 6.20 0.88
N PRO A 62 1.65 7.28 1.51
CA PRO A 62 2.70 8.11 0.91
C PRO A 62 4.07 7.43 0.88
N SER A 63 4.26 6.38 1.69
CA SER A 63 5.55 5.73 1.86
C SER A 63 5.69 4.41 1.10
N GLY A 64 4.64 3.97 0.39
CA GLY A 64 4.64 2.67 -0.31
C GLY A 64 4.71 1.45 0.61
N ALA A 65 4.47 1.62 1.91
CA ALA A 65 4.47 0.51 2.88
C ALA A 65 3.31 -0.46 2.68
N LEU A 66 2.27 -0.02 1.98
CA LEU A 66 1.12 -0.82 1.58
C LEU A 66 1.11 -0.93 0.05
N SER A 67 0.92 -2.14 -0.45
CA SER A 67 0.64 -2.42 -1.85
C SER A 67 -0.33 -3.60 -1.96
N TYR A 68 -0.82 -3.91 -3.16
CA TYR A 68 -1.69 -5.06 -3.38
C TYR A 68 -1.43 -5.70 -4.75
N TYR A 69 -1.88 -6.94 -4.91
CA TYR A 69 -2.04 -7.60 -6.22
C TYR A 69 -3.39 -8.31 -6.27
N ARG A 70 -3.96 -8.46 -7.46
CA ARG A 70 -5.19 -9.24 -7.69
C ARG A 70 -4.85 -10.73 -7.73
N ASN A 71 -5.72 -11.55 -7.15
CA ASN A 71 -5.54 -13.00 -7.11
C ASN A 71 -6.08 -13.71 -8.36
N ASP A 72 -6.78 -13.00 -9.24
CA ASP A 72 -7.54 -13.56 -10.38
C ASP A 72 -6.69 -13.94 -11.59
N GLU A 73 -5.35 -13.89 -11.48
CA GLU A 73 -4.44 -14.32 -12.54
C GLU A 73 -3.46 -15.35 -11.99
N ALA A 74 -3.72 -16.62 -12.33
CA ALA A 74 -2.79 -17.72 -12.13
C ALA A 74 -1.51 -17.47 -12.95
N GLY A 75 -0.49 -16.87 -12.34
CA GLY A 75 0.80 -16.71 -12.97
C GLY A 75 1.76 -15.91 -12.12
N GLN A 76 2.84 -16.55 -11.69
CA GLN A 76 4.02 -15.88 -11.16
C GLN A 76 4.54 -14.90 -12.22
N GLY A 77 4.35 -13.61 -11.97
CA GLY A 77 4.99 -12.53 -12.71
C GLY A 77 5.60 -11.58 -11.69
N GLU A 78 6.89 -11.33 -11.80
CA GLU A 78 7.61 -10.33 -11.03
C GLU A 78 6.81 -9.02 -11.01
N VAL A 79 6.50 -8.51 -9.83
CA VAL A 79 5.89 -7.18 -9.70
C VAL A 79 6.96 -6.18 -10.18
N GLN A 80 6.90 -5.80 -11.45
CA GLN A 80 7.46 -4.54 -11.90
C GLN A 80 6.79 -3.46 -11.07
N VAL A 81 7.56 -2.89 -10.15
CA VAL A 81 7.20 -1.65 -9.49
C VAL A 81 7.52 -0.57 -10.51
N ASP A 82 6.64 -0.40 -11.49
CA ASP A 82 6.57 0.79 -12.34
C ASP A 82 6.02 1.90 -11.43
N ALA A 83 6.92 2.35 -10.56
CA ALA A 83 6.72 3.50 -9.70
C ALA A 83 7.01 4.71 -10.57
N GLU A 84 6.02 5.11 -11.38
CA GLU A 84 6.03 6.39 -12.07
C GLU A 84 6.00 7.49 -11.02
N THR A 85 7.20 7.80 -10.53
CA THR A 85 7.47 8.74 -9.45
C THR A 85 7.33 10.10 -10.06
N ILE A 86 6.11 10.59 -10.27
CA ILE A 86 5.89 11.95 -10.77
C ILE A 86 6.11 12.93 -9.62
N VAL A 87 7.21 13.67 -9.65
CA VAL A 87 7.50 14.80 -8.75
C VAL A 87 7.28 16.06 -9.56
N GLU A 88 6.49 17.01 -9.06
CA GLU A 88 6.37 18.35 -9.63
C GLU A 88 6.84 19.39 -8.60
N PRO A 89 7.90 20.18 -8.84
CA PRO A 89 8.29 21.30 -8.02
C PRO A 89 7.51 22.55 -8.43
N VAL A 90 6.99 23.25 -7.43
CA VAL A 90 6.50 24.62 -7.55
C VAL A 90 7.66 25.59 -7.27
N SER A 91 7.65 26.75 -7.93
CA SER A 91 8.76 27.70 -8.09
C SER A 91 9.50 28.14 -6.81
N ASN A 92 10.52 27.37 -6.40
CA ASN A 92 11.92 27.77 -6.09
C ASN A 92 12.74 26.62 -5.43
N GLY A 93 12.57 25.36 -5.84
CA GLY A 93 13.48 24.28 -5.48
C GLY A 93 13.27 23.03 -6.33
N PRO A 94 14.30 22.38 -6.90
CA PRO A 94 14.11 21.24 -7.81
C PRO A 94 13.86 19.96 -7.00
N LEU A 95 13.12 18.96 -7.46
CA LEU A 95 13.32 18.17 -8.69
C LEU A 95 11.99 17.60 -9.19
N LEU A 96 11.88 17.39 -10.52
CA LEU A 96 10.91 16.47 -11.10
C LEU A 96 11.53 15.09 -11.29
N VAL A 97 10.81 14.05 -10.93
CA VAL A 97 11.03 12.67 -11.38
C VAL A 97 9.74 12.25 -12.09
N TYR A 98 9.81 11.31 -13.03
CA TYR A 98 8.71 10.49 -13.56
C TYR A 98 9.35 9.10 -13.76
N GLY A 99 8.61 8.00 -13.67
CA GLY A 99 9.20 6.68 -13.95
C GLY A 99 8.28 5.51 -14.27
N ASN A 100 7.72 5.46 -15.49
CA ASN A 100 7.08 4.35 -16.23
C ASN A 100 6.06 3.43 -15.52
#